data_AF-A0A401QE81-F1
#
_entry.id   AF-A0A401QE81-F1
#
_cell.length_a   1.000
_cell.length_b   1.000
_cell.length_c   1.000
_cell.angle_alpha   90.00
_cell.angle_beta   90.00
_cell.angle_gamma   90.00
#
_symmetry.space_group_name_H-M   'P 1'
#
loop_
_entity.id
_entity.type
_entity.pdbx_description
1 polymer ?
#
loop_
_entity_poly.entity_id
_entity_poly.type
_entity_poly.pdbx_seq_one_letter_code
_entity_poly.pdbx_strand_id
1 'polypeptide(L)'
;MEDLTNPEDVRKNRKCDRKVSMYGYLRGTYLRKSSQVHLPGVGDFTVNEAGFLPDPCPLPQQQKKRSLHEKERLIYAPMSGVGGIVYDKDAVYIDLGGSHAHRAEE
;
A
#
# COMPACT_ATOMS: atom_id res chain seq x y z
N MET A 1 3.82 -1.73 -0.94
CA MET A 1 4.92 -2.21 -1.82
C MET A 1 4.50 -3.57 -2.32
N GLU A 2 4.65 -3.83 -3.60
CA GLU A 2 4.16 -5.06 -4.23
C GLU A 2 5.27 -5.65 -5.11
N ASP A 3 5.47 -6.97 -5.05
CA ASP A 3 6.43 -7.70 -5.89
C ASP A 3 5.73 -8.15 -7.17
N LEU A 4 6.16 -7.64 -8.32
CA LEU A 4 5.64 -7.95 -9.65
C LEU A 4 6.48 -9.02 -10.37
N THR A 5 7.43 -9.64 -9.69
CA THR A 5 8.29 -10.68 -10.27
C THR A 5 7.51 -11.97 -10.47
N ASN A 6 7.75 -12.67 -11.59
CA ASN A 6 7.12 -13.95 -11.86
C ASN A 6 7.45 -14.96 -10.73
N PRO A 7 6.44 -15.58 -10.09
CA PRO A 7 6.66 -16.57 -9.03
C PRO A 7 7.57 -17.73 -9.45
N GLU A 8 7.56 -18.15 -10.72
CA GLU A 8 8.43 -19.24 -11.19
C GLU A 8 9.91 -18.85 -11.21
N ASP A 9 10.22 -17.59 -11.54
CA ASP A 9 11.61 -17.11 -11.54
C ASP A 9 12.14 -17.02 -10.11
N VAL A 10 11.29 -16.62 -9.17
CA VAL A 10 11.58 -16.62 -7.73
C VAL A 10 11.77 -18.05 -7.20
N ARG A 11 10.97 -19.01 -7.68
CA ARG A 11 11.07 -20.43 -7.30
C ARG A 11 12.40 -21.03 -7.76
N LYS A 12 12.82 -20.72 -8.99
CA LYS A 12 14.09 -21.19 -9.58
C LYS A 12 15.31 -20.53 -8.92
N ASN A 13 15.27 -19.22 -8.69
CA ASN A 13 16.34 -18.48 -8.04
C ASN A 13 15.77 -17.46 -7.05
N ARG A 14 15.82 -17.76 -5.76
CA ARG A 14 15.33 -16.86 -4.70
C ARG A 14 16.03 -15.50 -4.68
N LYS A 15 17.28 -15.41 -5.15
CA LYS A 15 18.11 -14.19 -5.17
C LYS A 15 18.09 -13.47 -6.52
N CYS A 16 17.16 -13.79 -7.41
CA CYS A 16 17.02 -13.07 -8.67
C CYS A 16 16.62 -11.60 -8.44
N ASP A 17 16.93 -10.76 -9.42
CA ASP A 17 16.48 -9.38 -9.45
C ASP A 17 14.95 -9.32 -9.45
N ARG A 18 14.38 -8.50 -8.57
CA ARG A 18 12.94 -8.37 -8.39
C ARG A 18 12.43 -7.11 -9.06
N LYS A 19 11.26 -7.20 -9.69
CA LYS A 19 10.49 -6.05 -10.15
C LYS A 19 9.51 -5.66 -9.04
N VAL A 20 9.63 -4.45 -8.51
CA VAL A 20 8.80 -3.97 -7.40
C VAL A 20 7.97 -2.77 -7.84
N SER A 21 6.70 -2.75 -7.42
CA SER A 21 5.83 -1.58 -7.50
C SER A 21 5.74 -0.87 -6.15
N MET A 22 5.84 0.45 -6.18
CA MET A 22 5.73 1.31 -5.00
C MET A 22 4.63 2.33 -5.23
N TYR A 23 3.80 2.53 -4.21
CA TYR A 23 2.68 3.46 -4.23
C TYR A 23 2.87 4.49 -3.13
N GLY A 24 2.52 5.74 -3.41
CA GLY A 24 2.61 6.81 -2.45
C GLY A 24 2.34 8.17 -3.08
N TYR A 25 2.33 9.20 -2.24
CA TYR A 25 2.22 10.57 -2.70
C TYR A 25 3.55 11.07 -3.22
N LEU A 26 3.54 11.70 -4.39
CA LEU A 26 4.67 12.45 -4.89
C LEU A 26 4.81 13.76 -4.08
N ARG A 27 6.01 14.02 -3.57
CA ARG A 27 6.38 15.26 -2.86
C ARG A 27 7.58 15.89 -3.55
N GLY A 28 7.70 17.22 -3.47
CA GLY A 28 8.77 17.96 -4.14
C GLY A 28 8.41 18.32 -5.58
N THR A 29 9.28 17.98 -6.53
CA THR A 29 9.10 18.30 -7.95
C THR A 29 8.43 17.16 -8.72
N TYR A 30 7.99 17.45 -9.95
CA TYR A 30 7.42 16.45 -10.86
C TYR A 30 8.41 15.31 -11.16
N LEU A 31 7.93 14.06 -11.11
CA LEU A 31 8.68 12.89 -11.53
C LEU A 31 8.62 12.76 -13.06
N ARG A 32 9.78 12.65 -13.71
CA ARG A 32 9.87 12.42 -15.16
C ARG A 32 9.92 10.92 -15.45
N LYS A 33 9.49 10.52 -16.65
CA LYS A 33 9.70 9.16 -17.15
C LYS A 33 11.21 8.84 -17.15
N SER A 34 11.58 7.64 -16.75
CA SER A 34 12.97 7.17 -16.71
C SER A 34 13.89 8.00 -15.80
N SER A 35 13.36 8.60 -14.74
CA SER A 35 14.18 9.29 -13.73
C SER A 35 15.03 8.29 -12.94
N GLN A 36 16.24 8.70 -12.56
CA GLN A 36 17.03 8.00 -11.56
C GLN A 36 16.48 8.29 -10.17
N VAL A 37 16.41 7.25 -9.33
CA VAL A 37 15.91 7.32 -7.96
C VAL A 37 16.86 6.59 -7.03
N HIS A 38 17.11 7.17 -5.86
CA HIS A 38 17.84 6.53 -4.79
C HIS A 38 16.86 5.97 -3.76
N LEU A 39 17.01 4.69 -3.42
CA LEU A 39 16.29 4.03 -2.33
C LEU A 39 17.24 3.94 -1.13
N PRO A 40 16.99 4.70 -0.04
CA PRO A 40 17.85 4.68 1.14
C PRO A 40 18.04 3.27 1.70
N GLY A 41 19.30 2.88 1.88
CA GLY A 41 19.66 1.55 2.37
C GLY A 41 19.56 0.42 1.34
N VAL A 42 19.15 0.71 0.10
CA VAL A 42 19.04 -0.28 -0.99
C VAL A 42 19.98 0.07 -2.14
N GLY A 43 19.97 1.31 -2.63
CA GLY A 43 20.84 1.77 -3.72
C GLY A 43 20.16 2.65 -4.77
N ASP A 44 20.86 2.88 -5.88
CA ASP A 44 20.39 3.70 -7.01
C ASP A 44 19.74 2.85 -8.11
N PHE A 45 18.59 3.31 -8.61
CA PHE A 45 17.78 2.61 -9.61
C PHE A 45 17.23 3.57 -10.66
N THR A 46 16.78 3.02 -11.79
CA THR A 46 16.05 3.78 -12.82
C THR A 46 14.58 3.38 -12.80
N VAL A 47 13.68 4.37 -12.78
CA VAL A 47 12.23 4.13 -12.79
C VAL A 47 11.82 3.58 -14.15
N ASN A 48 11.26 2.38 -14.17
CA ASN A 48 10.76 1.76 -15.40
C ASN A 48 9.43 2.36 -15.87
N GLU A 49 8.49 2.54 -14.95
CA GLU A 49 7.16 3.09 -15.23
C GLU A 49 6.66 3.93 -14.04
N ALA A 50 5.93 5.00 -14.33
CA ALA A 50 5.26 5.82 -13.33
C ALA A 50 3.83 6.13 -13.80
N GLY A 51 2.85 5.83 -12.95
CA GLY A 51 1.42 6.07 -13.20
C GLY A 51 0.80 6.95 -12.12
N PHE A 52 -0.22 7.74 -12.49
CA PHE A 52 -0.99 8.52 -11.53
C PHE A 52 -2.20 7.71 -11.06
N LEU A 53 -2.45 7.72 -9.75
CA LEU A 53 -3.62 7.11 -9.13
C LEU A 53 -4.45 8.18 -8.41
N PRO A 54 -5.79 8.03 -8.36
CA PRO A 54 -6.63 8.91 -7.56
C PRO A 54 -6.22 8.92 -6.09
N ASP A 55 -6.36 10.07 -5.44
CA ASP A 55 -6.06 10.23 -4.01
C ASP A 55 -6.99 9.34 -3.17
N PRO A 56 -6.45 8.40 -2.36
CA PRO A 56 -7.27 7.56 -1.47
C PRO A 56 -7.87 8.34 -0.29
N CYS A 57 -7.38 9.54 0.01
CA CYS A 57 -7.87 10.41 1.09
C CYS A 57 -8.05 11.85 0.58
N PRO A 58 -9.02 12.08 -0.32
CA PRO A 58 -9.24 13.40 -0.89
C PRO A 58 -9.69 14.41 0.17
N LEU A 59 -9.23 15.64 0.02
CA LEU A 59 -9.66 16.74 0.87
C LEU A 59 -11.15 17.06 0.63
N PRO A 60 -11.93 17.41 1.67
CA PRO A 60 -13.32 17.81 1.51
C PRO A 60 -13.42 19.10 0.69
N GLN A 61 -14.29 19.12 -0.33
CA GLN A 61 -14.45 20.24 -1.27
C GLN A 61 -14.93 21.54 -0.60
N GLN A 62 -15.61 21.46 0.54
CA GLN A 62 -16.18 22.61 1.23
C GLN A 62 -15.50 22.87 2.58
N GLN A 63 -14.48 23.72 2.58
CA GLN A 63 -13.80 24.19 3.80
C GLN A 63 -14.61 25.24 4.60
N LYS A 64 -15.93 25.33 4.41
CA LYS A 64 -16.77 26.37 5.03
C LYS A 64 -17.17 26.08 6.48
N LYS A 65 -16.86 24.88 7.01
CA LYS A 65 -17.24 24.47 8.37
C LYS A 65 -16.00 24.40 9.27
N ARG A 66 -16.14 24.84 10.51
CA ARG A 66 -15.07 24.81 11.53
C ARG A 66 -14.72 23.40 12.01
N SER A 67 -15.62 22.43 11.80
CA SER A 67 -15.45 21.02 12.20
C SER A 67 -15.73 20.08 11.03
N LEU A 68 -14.96 18.99 10.95
CA LEU A 68 -15.20 17.89 10.01
C LEU A 68 -16.25 16.92 10.54
N HIS A 69 -17.12 16.48 9.63
CA HIS A 69 -18.04 15.37 9.88
C HIS A 69 -17.29 14.04 9.94
N GLU A 70 -17.88 13.04 10.60
CA GLU A 70 -17.26 11.71 10.72
C GLU A 70 -16.98 11.07 9.36
N LYS A 71 -17.89 11.23 8.39
CA LYS A 71 -17.72 10.76 7.01
C LYS A 71 -16.55 11.42 6.26
N GLU A 72 -16.09 12.58 6.72
CA GLU A 72 -14.98 13.32 6.11
C GLU A 72 -13.62 12.97 6.77
N ARG A 73 -13.63 12.21 7.88
CA ARG A 73 -12.41 11.76 8.60
C ARG A 73 -11.89 10.45 8.01
N LEU A 74 -11.51 10.50 6.74
CA LEU A 74 -10.95 9.35 6.02
C LEU A 74 -9.55 8.99 6.56
N ILE A 75 -9.24 7.69 6.58
CA ILE A 75 -7.93 7.16 6.98
C ILE A 75 -7.44 6.22 5.89
N TYR A 76 -6.21 6.43 5.42
CA TYR A 76 -5.52 5.52 4.51
C TYR A 76 -4.22 5.05 5.15
N ALA A 77 -4.21 3.80 5.60
CA ALA A 77 -3.04 3.17 6.22
C ALA A 77 -2.90 1.71 5.72
N PRO A 78 -2.39 1.50 4.48
CA PRO A 78 -2.40 0.19 3.82
C PRO A 78 -1.48 -0.86 4.47
N MET A 79 -0.55 -0.45 5.34
CA MET A 79 0.37 -1.33 6.06
C MET A 79 0.06 -1.41 7.56
N SER A 80 -1.15 -1.02 7.97
CA SER A 80 -1.57 -1.00 9.37
C SER A 80 -2.91 -1.68 9.56
N GLY A 81 -3.13 -2.23 10.75
CA GLY A 81 -4.39 -2.85 11.14
C GLY A 81 -5.50 -1.82 11.38
N VAL A 82 -6.22 -1.40 10.33
CA VAL A 82 -7.33 -0.46 10.45
C VAL A 82 -8.66 -1.20 10.39
N GLY A 83 -9.55 -0.93 11.34
CA GLY A 83 -10.89 -1.53 11.37
C GLY A 83 -10.90 -3.05 11.58
N GLY A 84 -9.87 -3.60 12.23
CA GLY A 84 -9.75 -5.04 12.48
C GLY A 84 -9.21 -5.83 11.28
N ILE A 85 -8.74 -5.17 10.22
CA ILE A 85 -8.17 -5.84 9.03
C ILE A 85 -6.68 -5.53 8.93
N VAL A 86 -5.85 -6.56 8.82
CA VAL A 86 -4.40 -6.47 8.57
C VAL A 86 -4.07 -7.17 7.26
N TYR A 87 -3.41 -6.45 6.36
CA TYR A 87 -2.92 -6.99 5.10
C TYR A 87 -1.47 -7.45 5.26
N ASP A 88 -1.20 -8.70 4.88
CA ASP A 88 0.15 -9.23 4.66
C ASP A 88 0.33 -9.54 3.17
N LYS A 89 1.55 -9.88 2.75
CA LYS A 89 1.88 -10.16 1.36
C LYS A 89 0.99 -11.25 0.74
N ASP A 90 0.75 -12.33 1.49
CA ASP A 90 0.11 -13.54 0.98
C ASP A 90 -1.25 -13.83 1.66
N ALA A 91 -1.66 -13.01 2.62
CA ALA A 91 -2.87 -13.25 3.41
C ALA A 91 -3.50 -11.95 3.95
N VAL A 92 -4.80 -12.03 4.27
CA VAL A 92 -5.54 -10.97 4.97
C VAL A 92 -6.02 -11.53 6.30
N TYR A 93 -5.68 -10.85 7.39
CA TYR A 93 -6.07 -11.22 8.74
C TYR A 93 -7.22 -10.33 9.19
N ILE A 94 -8.27 -10.93 9.73
CA ILE A 94 -9.49 -10.25 10.17
C ILE A 94 -9.74 -10.58 11.64
N ASP A 95 -9.83 -9.56 12.49
CA ASP A 95 -10.27 -9.69 13.87
C ASP A 95 -11.80 -9.59 13.92
N LEU A 96 -12.43 -10.69 14.37
CA LEU A 96 -13.88 -10.84 14.46
C LEU A 96 -14.44 -10.41 15.84
N GLY A 97 -13.59 -9.93 16.75
CA GLY A 97 -14.03 -9.40 18.05
C GLY A 97 -14.78 -10.41 18.93
N GLY A 98 -14.53 -11.72 18.74
CA GLY A 98 -15.14 -12.80 19.51
C GLY A 98 -16.50 -13.33 19.00
N SER A 99 -17.03 -12.80 17.90
CA SER A 99 -18.36 -13.14 17.37
C SER A 99 -18.47 -14.54 16.72
N HIS A 100 -17.32 -15.16 16.41
CA HIS A 100 -17.24 -16.46 15.74
C HIS A 100 -16.36 -17.41 16.55
N ALA A 101 -16.77 -17.70 17.79
CA ALA A 101 -16.37 -18.96 18.41
C ALA A 101 -17.08 -20.08 17.63
N HIS A 102 -16.40 -20.68 16.66
CA HIS A 102 -16.80 -21.99 16.17
C HIS A 102 -16.87 -22.89 17.41
N ARG A 103 -18.09 -23.23 17.84
CA ARG A 103 -18.29 -24.31 18.80
C ARG A 103 -17.60 -25.52 18.18
N ALA A 104 -16.52 -25.97 18.79
CA ALA A 104 -15.99 -27.29 18.51
C ALA A 104 -17.11 -28.27 18.90
N GLU A 105 -17.82 -28.78 17.90
CA GLU A 105 -18.61 -30.00 18.07
C GLU A 105 -17.60 -31.15 18.16
N GLU A 106 -17.67 -31.82 19.30
CA GLU A 106 -16.90 -33.01 19.68
C GLU A 106 -17.36 -34.25 18.90
#